data_AF-A0A1X9YHA3-F1
#
_entry.id   AF-A0A1X9YHA3-F1
#
_cell.length_a   1.000
_cell.length_b   1.000
_cell.length_c   1.000
_cell.angle_alpha   90.00
_cell.angle_beta   90.00
_cell.angle_gamma   90.00
#
_symmetry.space_group_name_H-M   'P 1'
#
loop_
_entity.id
_entity.type
_entity.pdbx_description
1 polymer ?
#
loop_
_entity_poly.entity_id
_entity_poly.type
_entity_poly.pdbx_seq_one_letter_code
_entity_poly.pdbx_strand_id
1 'polypeptide(L)' 'MRLPFRNYLSTSMTIFIEPICEQYEIPAGGEAVVTLEDGCPHSIDIHPDNWVSIWNEGSEFAVVEIFNEHQFSHPPQRAD' A
#
# COMPACT_ATOMS: atom_id res chain seq x y z
N MET A 1 5.55 6.03 8.53
CA MET A 1 5.75 4.56 8.39
C MET A 1 5.72 4.17 6.92
N ARG A 2 6.45 3.13 6.46
CA ARG A 2 6.36 2.63 5.08
C ARG A 2 5.74 1.23 5.06
N LEU A 3 4.67 1.03 4.27
CA LEU A 3 3.95 -0.23 4.14
C LEU A 3 3.99 -0.74 2.70
N PRO A 4 4.60 -1.91 2.44
CA PRO A 4 4.58 -2.53 1.12
C PRO A 4 3.28 -3.30 0.88
N PHE A 5 2.67 -3.09 -0.29
CA PHE A 5 1.52 -3.83 -0.80
C PHE A 5 1.94 -4.59 -2.06
N ARG A 6 1.90 -5.92 -2.01
CA ARG A 6 2.35 -6.78 -3.12
C ARG A 6 1.17 -7.46 -3.79
N ASN A 7 1.06 -7.30 -5.11
CA ASN A 7 -0.04 -7.87 -5.87
C ASN A 7 0.35 -9.24 -6.46
N TYR A 8 0.04 -10.30 -5.72
CA TYR A 8 0.24 -11.69 -6.18
C TYR A 8 -0.91 -12.22 -7.06
N LEU A 9 -1.90 -11.39 -7.39
CA LEU A 9 -3.04 -11.78 -8.20
C LEU A 9 -2.68 -11.74 -9.70
N SER A 10 -3.53 -12.37 -10.51
CA SER A 10 -3.44 -12.29 -11.97
C SER A 10 -4.09 -11.03 -12.57
N THR A 11 -4.68 -10.17 -11.73
CA THR A 11 -5.36 -8.93 -12.10
C THR A 11 -4.75 -7.76 -11.34
N SER A 12 -5.05 -6.52 -11.74
CA SER A 12 -4.68 -5.34 -10.96
C SER A 12 -5.33 -5.33 -9.58
N MET A 13 -4.68 -4.63 -8.65
CA MET A 13 -5.19 -4.32 -7.32
C MET A 13 -5.23 -2.80 -7.16
N THR A 14 -6.26 -2.26 -6.53
CA THR A 14 -6.44 -0.81 -6.34
C THR A 14 -6.09 -0.40 -4.91
N ILE A 15 -5.35 0.70 -4.76
CA ILE A 15 -5.25 1.43 -3.50
C ILE A 15 -6.03 2.73 -3.63
N PHE A 16 -6.92 2.98 -2.67
CA PHE A 16 -7.68 4.22 -2.53
C PHE A 16 -7.18 4.99 -1.30
N ILE A 17 -6.84 6.27 -1.47
CA ILE A 17 -6.34 7.12 -0.38
C ILE A 17 -7.45 8.07 0.09
N GLU A 18 -7.85 7.92 1.35
CA GLU A 18 -8.80 8.81 2.02
C GLU A 18 -8.08 9.91 2.83
N PRO A 19 -8.69 11.11 2.99
CA PRO A 19 -9.94 11.57 2.37
C PRO A 19 -9.75 12.24 0.99
N ILE A 20 -8.54 12.22 0.42
CA ILE A 20 -8.22 12.92 -0.83
C ILE A 20 -8.78 12.24 -2.10
N CYS A 21 -9.34 11.05 -1.95
CA CYS A 21 -9.99 10.28 -3.01
C CYS A 21 -9.08 9.95 -4.20
N GLU A 22 -7.78 9.79 -3.95
CA GLU A 22 -6.82 9.36 -4.97
C GLU A 22 -6.82 7.85 -5.14
N GLN A 23 -6.62 7.41 -6.37
CA GLN A 23 -6.63 5.99 -6.75
C GLN A 23 -5.33 5.62 -7.45
N TYR A 24 -4.79 4.48 -7.05
CA TYR A 24 -3.56 3.92 -7.60
C TYR A 24 -3.79 2.46 -7.98
N GLU A 25 -3.38 2.10 -9.19
CA GLU A 25 -3.44 0.72 -9.67
C GLU A 25 -2.07 0.05 -9.53
N ILE A 26 -2.06 -1.09 -8.86
CA ILE A 26 -0.90 -1.97 -8.78
C ILE A 26 -1.09 -3.06 -9.84
N PRO A 27 -0.22 -3.16 -10.86
CA PRO A 27 -0.34 -4.18 -11.88
C PRO A 27 -0.17 -5.59 -11.28
N ALA A 28 -0.66 -6.61 -11.99
CA ALA A 28 -0.45 -8.00 -11.61
C ALA A 28 1.06 -8.32 -11.51
N GLY A 29 1.51 -8.86 -10.37
CA GLY A 29 2.93 -9.10 -10.09
C GLY A 29 3.74 -7.85 -9.69
N GLY A 30 3.10 -6.68 -9.63
CA GLY A 30 3.69 -5.44 -9.16
C GLY A 30 3.51 -5.22 -7.65
N GLU A 31 4.02 -4.09 -7.16
CA GLU A 31 3.83 -3.67 -5.78
C GLU A 31 3.66 -2.15 -5.65
N ALA A 32 3.12 -1.73 -4.51
CA ALA A 32 3.15 -0.35 -4.05
C ALA A 32 3.91 -0.24 -2.74
N VAL A 33 4.50 0.93 -2.49
CA VAL A 33 4.85 1.37 -1.14
C VAL A 33 3.96 2.54 -0.77
N VAL A 34 3.24 2.39 0.33
CA VAL A 34 2.43 3.45 0.92
C VAL A 34 3.21 4.04 2.09
N THR A 35 3.52 5.32 2.01
CA THR A 35 4.15 6.07 3.08
C THR A 35 3.07 6.80 3.88
N LEU A 36 2.97 6.44 5.15
CA LEU A 36 2.05 6.99 6.14
C LEU A 36 2.79 7.97 7.06
N GLU A 37 2.06 8.88 7.69
CA GLU A 37 2.59 9.82 8.68
C GLU A 37 3.28 9.07 9.84
N ASP A 38 4.30 9.63 10.49
CA ASP A 38 4.92 8.98 11.65
C ASP A 38 4.35 9.54 12.95
N GLY A 39 4.07 8.67 13.93
CA GLY A 39 3.59 9.07 15.25
C GLY A 39 2.09 9.35 15.34
N CYS A 40 1.33 9.13 14.27
CA CYS A 40 -0.13 9.25 14.23
C CYS A 40 -0.78 7.87 14.00
N PRO A 41 -2.04 7.67 14.42
CA PRO A 41 -2.81 6.50 14.02
C PRO A 41 -3.05 6.45 12.51
N HIS A 42 -3.21 5.23 12.02
CA HIS A 42 -3.53 4.95 10.62
C HIS A 42 -4.60 3.89 10.55
N SER A 43 -5.34 3.91 9.45
CA SER A 43 -6.38 2.93 9.18
C SER A 43 -6.18 2.34 7.78
N ILE A 44 -6.46 1.05 7.68
CA ILE A 44 -6.35 0.25 6.46
C ILE A 44 -7.59 -0.65 6.43
N ASP A 45 -8.36 -0.55 5.35
CA ASP A 45 -9.50 -1.43 5.09
C ASP A 45 -9.26 -2.22 3.82
N ILE A 46 -9.54 -3.52 3.87
CA ILE A 46 -9.38 -4.44 2.75
C ILE A 46 -10.77 -4.87 2.31
N HIS A 47 -11.12 -4.53 1.08
CA HIS A 47 -12.44 -4.74 0.57
C HIS A 47 -12.48 -5.93 -0.41
N PRO A 48 -13.68 -6.50 -0.67
CA PRO A 48 -13.89 -7.43 -1.78
C PRO A 48 -13.51 -6.77 -3.12
N ASP A 49 -13.11 -7.56 -4.12
CA ASP A 49 -12.75 -7.09 -5.47
C ASP A 49 -11.36 -6.40 -5.60
N ASN A 50 -10.40 -6.81 -4.77
CA ASN A 50 -8.99 -6.41 -4.88
C ASN A 50 -8.74 -4.89 -4.72
N TRP A 51 -9.43 -4.25 -3.79
CA TRP A 51 -9.14 -2.87 -3.42
C TRP A 51 -8.91 -2.69 -1.92
N VAL A 52 -8.05 -1.73 -1.60
CA VAL A 52 -7.63 -1.39 -0.24
C VAL A 52 -7.82 0.11 -0.05
N SER A 53 -8.51 0.52 1.02
CA SER A 53 -8.60 1.93 1.43
C SER A 53 -7.62 2.21 2.54
N ILE A 54 -6.91 3.34 2.47
CA ILE A 54 -5.87 3.73 3.43
C ILE A 54 -5.97 5.20 3.76
N TRP A 55 -5.86 5.55 5.04
CA TRP A 55 -5.76 6.94 5.47
C TRP A 55 -4.93 7.12 6.74
N ASN A 56 -4.34 8.31 6.84
CA ASN A 56 -3.79 8.83 8.08
C ASN A 56 -4.91 9.51 8.88
N GLU A 57 -4.87 9.38 10.20
CA GLU A 57 -5.73 10.15 11.11
C GLU A 57 -5.07 11.47 11.56
N GLY A 58 -3.83 11.71 11.15
CA GLY A 58 -3.10 12.96 11.36
C GLY A 58 -3.32 13.99 10.25
N SER A 59 -2.40 14.95 10.12
CA SER A 59 -2.54 16.08 9.19
C SER A 59 -1.95 15.84 7.81
N GLU A 60 -1.09 14.83 7.67
CA GLU A 60 -0.42 14.53 6.41
C GLU A 60 -1.19 13.45 5.63
N PHE A 61 -1.17 13.52 4.30
CA PHE A 61 -1.78 12.49 3.47
C PHE A 61 -0.82 11.31 3.24
N ALA A 62 -1.39 10.13 3.00
CA ALA A 62 -0.60 8.98 2.57
C ALA A 62 -0.05 9.22 1.16
N VAL A 63 1.18 8.81 0.92
CA VAL A 63 1.84 8.91 -0.39
C VAL A 63 2.06 7.52 -0.95
N VAL A 64 1.78 7.32 -2.24
CA VAL A 64 1.89 6.01 -2.90
C VAL A 64 2.95 6.02 -4.00
N GLU A 65 3.84 5.04 -3.97
CA GLU A 65 4.82 4.75 -5.02
C GLU A 65 4.47 3.40 -5.66
N ILE A 66 4.36 3.33 -7.00
CA ILE A 66 4.00 2.11 -7.73
C ILE A 66 5.20 1.53 -8.49
N PHE A 67 5.32 0.21 -8.44
CA PHE A 67 6.35 -0.56 -9.12
C PHE A 67 5.71 -1.68 -9.96
N ASN A 68 6.20 -1.86 -11.19
CA ASN A 68 5.67 -2.87 -12.12
C ASN A 68 6.04 -4.31 -11.74
N GLU A 69 7.01 -4.48 -10.85
CA GLU A 69 7.52 -5.77 -10.40
C GLU A 69 7.82 -5.68 -8.90
N HIS A 70 7.81 -6.82 -8.20
CA HIS A 70 8.24 -6.90 -6.81
C HIS A 70 9.72 -6.51 -6.68
N GLN A 71 10.01 -5.35 -6.07
CA GLN A 71 11.36 -4.81 -5.89
C GLN A 71 11.95 -5.13 -4.52
N PHE A 72 11.12 -5.18 -3.48
CA PHE A 72 11.62 -5.41 -2.12
C PHE A 72 11.51 -6.89 -1.75
N SER A 73 12.64 -7.57 -1.63
CA SER A 73 12.72 -8.93 -1.09
C SER A 73 12.21 -8.98 0.36
N HIS A 74 11.81 -10.17 0.81
CA HIS A 74 11.35 -10.46 2.18
C HIS A 74 12.23 -9.74 3.23
N PRO A 75 11.67 -9.34 4.39
CA PRO A 75 12.53 -8.93 5.51
C PRO A 75 13.58 -10.03 5.71
N PRO A 76 14.86 -9.70 5.96
CA PRO A 76 15.87 -10.71 6.19
C PRO A 76 15.35 -11.67 7.24
N GLN A 77 15.28 -12.96 6.91
CA GLN A 77 15.02 -13.99 7.92
C GLN A 77 15.99 -13.73 9.06
N ARG A 78 15.48 -13.51 10.27
CA ARG A 78 16.34 -13.52 11.45
C ARG A 78 17.09 -14.84 11.40
N ALA A 79 18.42 -14.77 11.30
CA ALA A 79 19.24 -15.92 11.65
C ALA A 79 18.96 -16.18 13.13
N ASP A 80 18.48 -17.38 13.44
CA ASP A 80 18.30 -17.89 14.80
C ASP A 80 19.63 -17.88 15.58
#